data_AF-A0A0M8STI6-F1
#
_entry.id   AF-A0A0M8STI6-F1
#
_cell.length_a   1.000
_cell.length_b   1.000
_cell.length_c   1.000
_cell.angle_alpha   90.00
_cell.angle_beta   90.00
_cell.angle_gamma   90.00
#
_symmetry.space_group_name_H-M   'P 1'
#
loop_
_entity.id
_entity.type
_entity.pdbx_description
1 polymer ?
#
loop_
_entity_poly.entity_id
_entity_poly.type
_entity_poly.pdbx_seq_one_letter_code
_entity_poly.pdbx_strand_id
1 'polypeptide(L)'
;MPVPVLAAPPAAARPVLAPIGSRGPVEQAVVEGALASAGPETLVRTDVPQPDGSVRLYAAWTDGGGPLADHIDRVALARGLDAWSWVEILTHSARTTHRGRIEVRAHPLRQVLADVERGHRGSEEYRAGFARMLADDAARGGRPPLSGIPAWPGVGPRLWHRYAGDSFTVERHWLGR
;
A
#
# COMPACT_ATOMS: atom_id res chain seq x y z
N MET A 1 -61.95 19.44 17.81
CA MET A 1 -60.88 18.56 18.32
C MET A 1 -59.60 18.90 17.55
N PRO A 2 -58.70 19.74 18.09
CA PRO A 2 -57.44 20.08 17.42
C PRO A 2 -56.46 18.90 17.47
N VAL A 3 -55.81 18.61 16.34
CA VAL A 3 -54.82 17.53 16.19
C VAL A 3 -53.48 18.01 16.74
N PRO A 4 -52.79 17.27 17.62
CA PRO A 4 -51.50 17.67 18.14
C PRO A 4 -50.43 17.56 17.04
N VAL A 5 -49.73 18.66 16.78
CA VAL A 5 -48.56 18.70 15.89
C VAL A 5 -47.35 18.21 16.69
N LEU A 6 -46.80 17.05 16.30
CA LEU A 6 -45.52 16.55 16.80
C LEU A 6 -44.39 17.46 16.28
N ALA A 7 -43.78 18.22 17.19
CA ALA A 7 -42.60 19.01 16.87
C ALA A 7 -41.42 18.09 16.49
N ALA A 8 -40.75 18.40 15.39
CA ALA A 8 -39.56 17.68 14.97
C ALA A 8 -38.45 17.82 16.03
N PRO A 9 -37.70 16.75 16.33
CA PRO A 9 -36.60 16.82 17.28
C PRO A 9 -35.53 17.82 16.79
N PRO A 10 -34.88 18.56 17.71
CA PRO A 10 -33.86 19.53 17.33
C PRO A 10 -32.72 18.82 16.60
N ALA A 11 -32.20 19.46 15.54
CA ALA A 11 -31.04 18.98 14.81
C ALA A 11 -29.88 18.76 15.79
N ALA A 12 -29.45 17.51 15.94
CA ALA A 12 -28.32 17.18 16.78
C ALA A 12 -27.11 18.03 16.36
N ALA A 13 -26.52 18.74 17.32
CA ALA A 13 -25.35 19.57 17.08
C ALA A 13 -24.27 18.70 16.44
N ARG A 14 -23.82 19.07 15.23
CA ARG A 14 -22.70 18.40 14.59
C ARG A 14 -21.48 18.56 15.52
N PRO A 15 -20.81 17.48 15.92
CA PRO A 15 -19.64 17.58 16.76
C PRO A 15 -18.59 18.46 16.07
N VAL A 16 -18.17 19.52 16.77
CA VAL A 16 -17.07 20.36 16.33
C VAL A 16 -15.79 19.55 16.54
N LEU A 17 -15.23 19.03 15.46
CA LEU A 17 -13.94 18.36 15.48
C LEU A 17 -12.86 19.43 15.68
N ALA A 18 -12.37 19.58 16.92
CA ALA A 18 -11.17 20.36 17.17
C ALA A 18 -9.97 19.71 16.44
N PRO A 19 -9.06 20.47 15.83
CA PRO A 19 -7.85 19.92 15.23
C PRO A 19 -7.01 19.25 16.32
N ILE A 20 -7.09 17.93 16.40
CA ILE A 20 -6.20 17.13 17.23
C ILE A 20 -4.86 17.14 16.50
N GLY A 21 -3.78 17.62 17.14
CA GLY A 21 -2.46 17.71 16.50
C GLY A 21 -1.88 16.36 16.04
N SER A 22 -2.54 15.24 16.35
CA SER A 22 -2.18 13.90 15.91
C SER A 22 -2.88 13.49 14.62
N ARG A 23 -2.11 13.07 13.63
CA ARG A 23 -2.61 12.56 12.33
C ARG A 23 -3.04 11.09 12.38
N GLY A 24 -2.58 10.35 13.38
CA GLY A 24 -2.81 8.90 13.52
C GLY A 24 -4.26 8.47 13.32
N PRO A 25 -5.27 9.13 13.92
CA PRO A 25 -6.67 8.75 13.72
C PRO A 25 -7.16 8.87 12.27
N VAL A 26 -6.69 9.89 11.53
CA VAL A 26 -7.04 10.06 10.12
C VAL A 26 -6.35 9.00 9.28
N GLU A 27 -5.05 8.77 9.50
CA GLU A 27 -4.27 7.75 8.80
C GLU A 27 -4.90 6.36 8.98
N GLN A 28 -5.23 6.00 10.22
CA GLN A 28 -5.92 4.76 10.56
C GLN A 28 -7.28 4.64 9.85
N ALA A 29 -8.10 5.70 9.88
CA ALA A 29 -9.40 5.68 9.20
C ALA A 29 -9.28 5.52 7.67
N VAL A 30 -8.20 6.04 7.05
CA VAL A 30 -7.94 5.80 5.63
C VAL A 30 -7.55 4.34 5.38
N VAL A 31 -6.65 3.78 6.18
CA VAL A 31 -6.23 2.38 6.07
C VAL A 31 -7.41 1.42 6.27
N GLU A 32 -8.22 1.63 7.30
CA GLU A 32 -9.40 0.81 7.59
C GLU A 32 -10.44 0.91 6.47
N GLY A 33 -10.72 2.11 5.95
CA GLY A 33 -11.63 2.29 4.83
C GLY A 33 -11.14 1.63 3.53
N ALA A 34 -9.83 1.69 3.28
CA ALA A 34 -9.21 1.01 2.14
C ALA A 34 -9.33 -0.52 2.25
N LEU A 35 -9.08 -1.08 3.43
CA LEU A 35 -9.24 -2.52 3.69
C LEU A 35 -10.70 -2.96 3.55
N ALA A 36 -11.64 -2.20 4.11
CA ALA A 36 -13.07 -2.53 4.05
C ALA A 36 -13.65 -2.50 2.62
N SER A 37 -13.03 -1.74 1.71
CA SER A 37 -13.44 -1.66 0.31
C SER A 37 -12.68 -2.62 -0.61
N ALA A 38 -11.62 -3.27 -0.11
CA ALA A 38 -10.85 -4.24 -0.87
C ALA A 38 -11.55 -5.60 -0.87
N GLY A 39 -11.40 -6.33 -1.98
CA GLY A 39 -11.87 -7.72 -2.08
C GLY A 39 -11.01 -8.67 -1.22
N PRO A 40 -11.41 -9.94 -1.09
CA PRO A 40 -10.58 -10.95 -0.43
C PRO A 40 -9.24 -11.08 -1.16
N GLU A 41 -8.25 -11.64 -0.47
CA GLU A 41 -6.94 -11.95 -1.04
C GLU A 41 -6.27 -10.74 -1.73
N THR A 42 -6.28 -9.59 -1.06
CA THR A 42 -5.75 -8.33 -1.57
C THR A 42 -4.71 -7.79 -0.62
N LEU A 43 -3.57 -7.35 -1.15
CA LEU A 43 -2.63 -6.49 -0.43
C LEU A 43 -3.06 -5.04 -0.63
N VAL A 44 -3.32 -4.32 0.46
CA VAL A 44 -3.58 -2.89 0.46
C VAL A 44 -2.36 -2.17 1.00
N ARG A 45 -1.80 -1.27 0.20
CA ARG A 45 -0.69 -0.40 0.55
C ARG A 45 -1.16 1.05 0.59
N THR A 46 -0.84 1.76 1.67
CA THR A 46 -1.19 3.17 1.84
C THR A 46 0.07 3.98 2.08
N ASP A 47 0.33 4.93 1.19
CA ASP A 47 1.49 5.82 1.23
C ASP A 47 1.01 7.19 1.74
N VAL A 48 1.47 7.58 2.94
CA VAL A 48 1.07 8.81 3.64
C VAL A 48 2.24 9.79 3.70
N PRO A 49 2.22 10.88 2.90
CA PRO A 49 3.24 11.92 2.97
C PRO A 49 3.25 12.66 4.31
N GLN A 50 4.44 12.85 4.85
CA GLN A 50 4.68 13.53 6.12
C GLN A 50 5.15 14.98 5.89
N PRO A 51 5.00 15.88 6.88
CA PRO A 51 5.40 17.29 6.75
C PRO A 51 6.89 17.50 6.51
N ASP A 52 7.72 16.58 7.00
CA ASP A 52 9.18 16.59 6.83
C ASP A 52 9.64 16.10 5.45
N GLY A 53 8.68 15.78 4.55
CA GLY A 53 8.95 15.23 3.23
C GLY A 53 9.13 13.71 3.19
N SER A 54 9.13 13.03 4.35
CA SER A 54 9.15 11.57 4.39
C SER A 54 7.79 10.97 3.98
N VAL A 55 7.76 9.67 3.75
CA VAL A 55 6.52 8.93 3.48
C VAL A 55 6.40 7.79 4.47
N ARG A 56 5.27 7.73 5.16
CA ARG A 56 4.91 6.59 5.99
C ARG A 56 4.13 5.59 5.15
N LEU A 57 4.56 4.34 5.19
CA LEU A 57 3.99 3.26 4.39
C LEU A 57 3.28 2.27 5.29
N TYR A 58 2.00 2.06 5.04
CA TYR A 58 1.19 1.01 5.66
C TYR A 58 0.92 -0.11 4.67
N ALA A 59 1.09 -1.36 5.08
CA ALA A 59 0.76 -2.54 4.30
C ALA A 59 -0.13 -3.46 5.13
N ALA A 60 -1.25 -3.90 4.55
CA ALA A 60 -2.20 -4.78 5.19
C ALA A 60 -2.82 -5.74 4.16
N TRP A 61 -3.32 -6.87 4.64
CA TRP A 61 -3.89 -7.92 3.79
C TRP A 61 -5.34 -8.14 4.19
N THR A 62 -6.21 -8.30 3.20
CA THR A 62 -7.57 -8.80 3.43
C THR A 62 -7.57 -10.32 3.64
N ASP A 63 -8.72 -10.88 3.99
CA ASP A 63 -8.91 -12.31 4.28
C ASP A 63 -8.27 -13.21 3.22
N GLY A 64 -7.45 -14.17 3.68
CA GLY A 64 -6.67 -15.08 2.83
C GLY A 64 -5.45 -14.47 2.14
N GLY A 65 -5.29 -13.14 2.17
CA GLY A 65 -4.24 -12.42 1.47
C GLY A 65 -2.83 -12.70 1.99
N GLY A 66 -2.65 -12.77 3.31
CA GLY A 66 -1.33 -13.04 3.91
C GLY A 66 -0.73 -14.38 3.44
N PRO A 67 -1.41 -15.52 3.63
CA PRO A 67 -0.94 -16.82 3.16
C PRO A 67 -0.71 -16.90 1.64
N LEU A 68 -1.60 -16.27 0.84
CA LEU A 68 -1.44 -16.24 -0.61
C LEU A 68 -0.20 -15.41 -1.01
N ALA A 69 0.02 -14.28 -0.35
CA ALA A 69 1.17 -13.42 -0.59
C ALA A 69 2.50 -14.12 -0.25
N ASP A 70 2.56 -14.85 0.88
CA ASP A 70 3.71 -15.70 1.22
C ASP A 70 3.94 -16.82 0.18
N HIS A 71 2.87 -17.33 -0.45
CA HIS A 71 2.98 -18.29 -1.53
C HIS A 71 3.56 -17.65 -2.80
N ILE A 72 3.04 -16.48 -3.21
CA ILE A 72 3.55 -15.71 -4.35
C ILE A 72 5.04 -15.45 -4.21
N ASP A 73 5.49 -14.98 -3.04
CA ASP A 73 6.89 -14.72 -2.77
C ASP A 73 7.77 -15.97 -2.99
N ARG A 74 7.33 -17.13 -2.50
CA ARG A 74 8.06 -18.39 -2.71
C ARG A 74 8.14 -18.77 -4.19
N VAL A 75 7.03 -18.65 -4.93
CA VAL A 75 7.00 -18.98 -6.37
C VAL A 75 7.88 -18.01 -7.16
N ALA A 76 7.79 -16.72 -6.86
CA ALA A 76 8.59 -15.68 -7.50
C ALA A 76 10.10 -15.91 -7.31
N LEU A 77 10.53 -16.17 -6.07
CA LEU A 77 11.93 -16.47 -5.74
C LEU A 77 12.40 -17.77 -6.40
N ALA A 78 11.60 -18.84 -6.35
CA ALA A 78 11.94 -20.12 -6.98
C ALA A 78 12.11 -20.01 -8.49
N ARG A 79 11.40 -19.06 -9.13
CA ARG A 79 11.50 -18.76 -10.56
C ARG A 79 12.55 -17.72 -10.90
N GLY A 80 13.35 -17.24 -9.94
CA GLY A 80 14.36 -16.21 -10.15
C GLY A 80 13.78 -14.90 -10.70
N LEU A 81 12.59 -14.51 -10.24
CA LEU A 81 12.03 -13.20 -10.56
C LEU A 81 12.88 -12.11 -9.92
N ASP A 82 13.34 -11.16 -10.73
CA ASP A 82 14.09 -10.01 -10.24
C ASP A 82 13.17 -8.90 -9.74
N ALA A 83 13.71 -7.98 -8.93
CA ALA A 83 12.92 -6.90 -8.34
C ALA A 83 12.34 -5.95 -9.40
N TRP A 84 12.93 -5.86 -10.60
CA TRP A 84 12.37 -5.02 -11.67
C TRP A 84 11.06 -5.58 -12.20
N SER A 85 11.07 -6.86 -12.58
CA SER A 85 9.88 -7.55 -13.05
C SER A 85 8.81 -7.58 -11.97
N TRP A 86 9.21 -7.64 -10.71
CA TRP A 86 8.32 -7.55 -9.57
C TRP A 86 7.59 -6.21 -9.47
N VAL A 87 8.33 -5.10 -9.57
CA VAL A 87 7.75 -3.75 -9.56
C VAL A 87 6.75 -3.58 -10.69
N GLU A 88 7.07 -4.08 -11.88
CA GLU A 88 6.17 -4.03 -13.03
C GLU A 88 4.88 -4.84 -12.79
N ILE A 89 5.00 -6.10 -12.33
CA ILE A 89 3.84 -6.95 -12.02
C ILE A 89 2.92 -6.25 -11.01
N LEU A 90 3.48 -5.74 -9.91
CA LEU A 90 2.67 -5.10 -8.87
C LEU A 90 2.04 -3.78 -9.34
N THR A 91 2.74 -3.04 -10.20
CA THR A 91 2.23 -1.78 -10.77
C THR A 91 1.10 -2.06 -11.74
N HIS A 92 1.25 -3.07 -12.59
CA HIS A 92 0.26 -3.41 -13.61
C HIS A 92 -1.06 -3.92 -13.00
N SER A 93 -0.98 -4.71 -11.93
CA SER A 93 -2.17 -5.25 -11.27
C SER A 93 -2.79 -4.29 -10.23
N ALA A 94 -2.17 -3.14 -9.96
CA ALA A 94 -2.62 -2.25 -8.90
C ALA A 94 -3.87 -1.46 -9.28
N ARG A 95 -4.78 -1.28 -8.31
CA ARG A 95 -5.81 -0.25 -8.36
C ARG A 95 -5.40 0.88 -7.43
N THR A 96 -5.15 2.05 -8.00
CA THR A 96 -4.75 3.22 -7.22
C THR A 96 -5.94 4.16 -7.00
N THR A 97 -6.11 4.59 -5.77
CA THR A 97 -7.05 5.64 -5.37
C THR A 97 -6.33 6.66 -4.49
N HIS A 98 -6.91 7.85 -4.37
CA HIS A 98 -6.32 8.94 -3.60
C HIS A 98 -7.33 9.50 -2.61
N ARG A 99 -6.85 9.85 -1.41
CA ARG A 99 -7.61 10.63 -0.42
C ARG A 99 -6.79 11.83 0.01
N GLY A 100 -7.01 12.96 -0.66
CA GLY A 100 -6.15 14.12 -0.54
C GLY A 100 -4.75 13.81 -1.08
N ARG A 101 -3.73 13.90 -0.22
CA ARG A 101 -2.34 13.56 -0.56
C ARG A 101 -1.98 12.10 -0.26
N ILE A 102 -2.89 11.33 0.33
CA ILE A 102 -2.66 9.92 0.66
C ILE A 102 -2.96 9.09 -0.58
N GLU A 103 -2.01 8.26 -0.98
CA GLU A 103 -2.18 7.30 -2.06
C GLU A 103 -2.51 5.92 -1.48
N VAL A 104 -3.50 5.25 -2.03
CA VAL A 104 -3.92 3.89 -1.64
C VAL A 104 -3.85 3.00 -2.86
N ARG A 105 -3.05 1.93 -2.79
CA ARG A 105 -2.90 0.90 -3.82
C ARG A 105 -3.47 -0.41 -3.32
N ALA A 106 -4.43 -0.97 -4.04
CA ALA A 106 -4.94 -2.32 -3.82
C ALA A 106 -4.38 -3.26 -4.90
N HIS A 107 -3.71 -4.34 -4.47
CA HIS A 107 -3.09 -5.33 -5.34
C HIS A 107 -3.85 -6.67 -5.18
N PRO A 108 -4.72 -7.03 -6.15
CA PRO A 108 -5.42 -8.32 -6.12
C PRO A 108 -4.42 -9.47 -6.29
N LEU A 109 -4.21 -10.26 -5.24
CA LEU A 109 -3.08 -11.19 -5.19
C LEU A 109 -3.26 -12.39 -6.13
N ARG A 110 -4.50 -12.79 -6.45
CA ARG A 110 -4.73 -13.81 -7.50
C ARG A 110 -4.21 -13.38 -8.86
N GLN A 111 -4.37 -12.11 -9.20
CA GLN A 111 -3.86 -11.59 -10.47
C GLN A 111 -2.33 -11.54 -10.45
N VAL A 112 -1.75 -11.06 -9.35
CA VAL A 112 -0.29 -11.08 -9.14
C VAL A 112 0.27 -12.50 -9.26
N LEU A 113 -0.36 -13.48 -8.61
CA LEU A 113 0.04 -14.88 -8.70
C LEU A 113 -0.03 -15.38 -10.15
N ALA A 114 -1.12 -15.11 -10.86
CA ALA A 114 -1.28 -15.53 -12.25
C ALA A 114 -0.17 -14.95 -13.16
N ASP A 115 0.25 -13.70 -12.95
CA ASP A 115 1.33 -13.09 -13.73
C ASP A 115 2.69 -13.71 -13.40
N VAL A 116 2.95 -14.01 -12.12
CA VAL A 116 4.15 -14.75 -11.69
C VAL A 116 4.16 -16.18 -12.26
N GLU A 117 3.02 -16.87 -12.27
CA GLU A 117 2.87 -18.24 -12.78
C GLU A 117 2.96 -18.32 -14.30
N ARG A 118 2.52 -17.28 -15.02
CA ARG A 118 2.78 -17.12 -16.46
C ARG A 118 4.25 -16.82 -16.77
N GLY A 119 5.03 -16.48 -15.74
CA GLY A 119 6.43 -16.12 -15.90
C GLY A 119 6.60 -14.73 -16.53
N HIS A 120 5.66 -13.82 -16.27
CA HIS A 120 5.78 -12.43 -16.72
C HIS A 120 7.12 -11.86 -16.25
N ARG A 121 7.87 -11.29 -17.19
CA ARG A 121 9.11 -10.57 -16.95
C ARG A 121 8.89 -9.14 -17.38
N GLY A 122 9.41 -8.22 -16.57
CA GLY A 122 9.28 -6.82 -16.88
C GLY A 122 9.98 -6.46 -18.20
N SER A 123 9.42 -5.53 -18.95
CA SER A 123 9.98 -5.12 -20.24
C SER A 123 11.30 -4.35 -20.03
N GLU A 124 12.22 -4.48 -20.98
CA GLU A 124 13.48 -3.71 -20.95
C GLU A 124 13.23 -2.20 -21.03
N GLU A 125 12.17 -1.79 -21.71
CA GLU A 125 11.74 -0.39 -21.76
C GLU A 125 11.30 0.12 -20.38
N TYR A 126 10.47 -0.65 -19.66
CA TYR A 126 10.06 -0.30 -18.30
C TYR A 126 11.24 -0.26 -17.34
N ARG A 127 12.16 -1.24 -17.43
CA ARG A 127 13.41 -1.28 -16.67
C ARG A 127 14.24 -0.01 -16.89
N ALA A 128 14.48 0.35 -18.15
CA ALA A 128 15.24 1.54 -18.50
C ALA A 128 14.55 2.83 -18.02
N GLY A 129 13.23 2.91 -18.16
CA GLY A 129 12.43 4.04 -17.68
C GLY A 129 12.53 4.23 -16.18
N PHE A 130 12.37 3.15 -15.42
CA PHE A 130 12.46 3.18 -13.97
C PHE A 130 13.89 3.46 -13.49
N ALA A 131 14.91 2.91 -14.15
CA ALA A 131 16.31 3.20 -13.85
C ALA A 131 16.62 4.70 -14.04
N ARG A 132 16.12 5.34 -15.11
CA ARG A 132 16.24 6.80 -15.32
C ARG A 132 15.57 7.58 -14.19
N MET A 133 14.34 7.22 -13.84
CA MET A 133 13.60 7.87 -12.76
C MET A 133 14.35 7.80 -11.43
N LEU A 134 14.94 6.65 -11.08
CA LEU A 134 15.74 6.50 -9.87
C LEU A 134 17.06 7.31 -9.93
N ALA A 135 17.72 7.38 -11.09
CA ALA A 135 18.91 8.20 -11.27
C ALA A 135 18.59 9.69 -11.08
N ASP A 136 17.47 10.17 -11.64
CA ASP A 136 17.01 11.55 -11.48
C ASP A 136 16.64 11.87 -10.03
N ASP A 137 16.00 10.94 -9.32
CA ASP A 137 15.70 11.07 -7.89
C ASP A 137 16.98 11.10 -7.02
N ALA A 138 17.95 10.26 -7.33
CA ALA A 138 19.24 10.26 -6.66
C ALA A 138 19.99 11.59 -6.88
N ALA A 139 20.04 12.08 -8.12
CA ALA A 139 20.68 13.34 -8.48
C ALA A 139 20.02 14.54 -7.76
N ARG A 140 18.69 14.62 -7.75
CA ARG A 140 17.96 15.68 -7.03
C ARG A 140 18.17 15.63 -5.53
N GLY A 141 18.31 14.43 -4.97
CA GLY A 141 18.56 14.23 -3.55
C GLY A 141 20.03 14.31 -3.14
N GLY A 142 20.97 14.56 -4.06
CA GLY A 142 22.41 14.55 -3.78
C GLY A 142 22.93 13.19 -3.31
N ARG A 143 22.25 12.10 -3.67
CA ARG A 143 22.62 10.72 -3.32
C ARG A 143 23.32 10.04 -4.51
N PRO A 144 24.22 9.07 -4.26
CA PRO A 144 24.76 8.26 -5.34
C PRO A 144 23.63 7.45 -6.01
N PRO A 145 23.72 7.20 -7.33
CA PRO A 145 22.78 6.32 -8.02
C PRO A 145 22.83 4.91 -7.41
N LEU A 146 21.67 4.24 -7.36
CA LEU A 146 21.56 2.89 -6.79
C LEU A 146 22.45 1.92 -7.56
N SER A 147 23.40 1.29 -6.87
CA SER A 147 24.27 0.27 -7.43
C SER A 147 23.58 -1.10 -7.41
N GLY A 148 22.74 -1.35 -8.39
CA GLY A 148 22.14 -2.67 -8.63
C GLY A 148 20.63 -2.75 -8.41
N ILE A 149 20.13 -3.98 -8.38
CA ILE A 149 18.70 -4.29 -8.25
C ILE A 149 18.30 -4.06 -6.79
N PRO A 150 17.22 -3.29 -6.51
CA PRO A 150 16.75 -3.11 -5.13
C PRO A 150 16.41 -4.46 -4.50
N ALA A 151 16.63 -4.57 -3.19
CA ALA A 151 16.29 -5.78 -2.44
C ALA A 151 14.81 -6.13 -2.64
N TRP A 152 14.51 -7.42 -2.86
CA TRP A 152 13.17 -7.93 -3.05
C TRP A 152 12.34 -7.75 -1.76
N PRO A 153 11.35 -6.83 -1.71
CA PRO A 153 10.60 -6.60 -0.47
C PRO A 153 9.53 -7.67 -0.24
N GLY A 154 9.15 -8.41 -1.29
CA GLY A 154 8.01 -9.34 -1.29
C GLY A 154 6.65 -8.66 -1.12
N VAL A 155 5.60 -9.45 -1.20
CA VAL A 155 4.23 -9.06 -0.83
C VAL A 155 3.73 -9.84 0.37
N GLY A 156 4.38 -10.95 0.71
CA GLY A 156 4.06 -11.79 1.85
C GLY A 156 4.47 -11.12 3.16
N PRO A 157 3.66 -11.25 4.24
CA PRO A 157 4.04 -10.75 5.55
C PRO A 157 5.44 -11.21 5.98
N ARG A 158 5.87 -12.43 5.61
CA ARG A 158 7.19 -12.95 6.00
C ARG A 158 8.36 -12.14 5.43
N LEU A 159 8.34 -11.85 4.14
CA LEU A 159 9.40 -11.05 3.51
C LEU A 159 9.23 -9.57 3.83
N TRP A 160 7.99 -9.08 3.85
CA TRP A 160 7.68 -7.70 4.16
C TRP A 160 8.18 -7.30 5.56
N HIS A 161 7.94 -8.12 6.59
CA HIS A 161 8.40 -7.82 7.95
C HIS A 161 9.92 -7.87 8.11
N ARG A 162 10.60 -8.69 7.30
CA ARG A 162 12.06 -8.73 7.27
C ARG A 162 12.61 -7.44 6.67
N TYR A 163 12.08 -7.03 5.51
CA TYR A 163 12.47 -5.80 4.84
C TYR A 163 12.17 -4.55 5.69
N ALA A 164 11.00 -4.51 6.31
CA ALA A 164 10.57 -3.43 7.19
C ALA A 164 11.47 -3.24 8.43
N GLY A 165 12.00 -4.34 8.99
CA GLY A 165 12.86 -4.30 10.18
C GLY A 165 14.21 -3.61 9.96
N ASP A 166 14.67 -3.50 8.71
CA ASP A 166 16.03 -3.05 8.38
C ASP A 166 16.10 -1.60 7.87
N SER A 167 14.98 -0.95 7.49
CA SER A 167 15.07 0.38 6.83
C SER A 167 13.85 1.31 6.93
N PHE A 168 12.75 0.94 7.59
CA PHE A 168 11.55 1.79 7.68
C PHE A 168 10.90 1.75 9.06
N THR A 169 10.41 2.89 9.55
CA THR A 169 9.51 2.92 10.72
C THR A 169 8.16 2.35 10.28
N VAL A 170 8.02 1.03 10.36
CA VAL A 170 6.76 0.32 10.12
C VAL A 170 6.01 0.24 11.44
N GLU A 171 5.04 1.14 11.64
CA GLU A 171 4.05 1.00 12.70
C GLU A 171 3.18 -0.23 12.38
N ARG A 172 3.48 -1.34 13.05
CA ARG A 172 2.73 -2.60 12.95
C ARG A 172 1.35 -2.41 13.57
N HIS A 173 0.35 -2.10 12.75
CA HIS A 173 -1.05 -2.29 13.14
C HIS A 173 -1.51 -3.66 12.64
N TRP A 174 -1.35 -4.67 13.50
CA TRP A 174 -2.08 -5.92 13.38
C TRP A 174 -3.55 -5.63 13.68
N LEU A 175 -4.37 -5.43 12.64
CA LEU A 175 -5.82 -5.45 12.75
C LEU A 175 -6.28 -6.91 12.60
N GLY A 176 -5.98 -7.71 13.63
CA GLY A 176 -6.51 -9.06 13.73
C GLY A 176 -8.01 -9.04 13.99
N ARG A 177 -8.76 -9.80 13.19
CA ARG A 177 -9.92 -10.55 13.67
C ARG A 177 -9.78 -11.98 13.19
#